data_AF-A0A2D9TAL5-F1
#
_entry.id   AF-A0A2D9TAL5-F1
#
_cell.length_a   1.000
_cell.length_b   1.000
_cell.length_c   1.000
_cell.angle_alpha   90.00
_cell.angle_beta   90.00
_cell.angle_gamma   90.00
#
_symmetry.space_group_name_H-M   'P 1'
#
loop_
_entity.id
_entity.type
_entity.pdbx_description
1 polymer ?
#
loop_
_entity_poly.entity_id
_entity_poly.type
_entity_poly.pdbx_seq_one_letter_code
_entity_poly.pdbx_strand_id
1 'polypeptide(L)'
;MHRGLRELVQWVEAHRDDLELNPPATTAEIGALEQMLGGPLPTDLKEIYKRFNGGTLPVGTLLPAGNEPGTIGATVREYAEAIGGDFLDPELLLPFHRTLEGSLLAFDRSAGPVSDTWSIVDYYEDTGDHRLMYRTFDGWCRHCVAEFTSDDFGQDFDLDTYLRSGERHVEVEPDVATGHATVAHALKRAGRPDEALASYLAAARCVPPLEWCDWEALKVAALLGDRRAGFEAAHRLASRGPDTRWSARETTPGRTAEVLALLARRDDDAERWLRLLEQLQEQADASEAVLIQTLSAALEAGEPLPEPRPLREPVVPDPGDMDGWVQAAHESYAQGVCRDEDLLFDPGLRRLGRVRDLTNLLRIRREF
;
A
#
# COMPACT_ATOMS: atom_id res chain seq x y z
N MET A 1 -10.19 -13.18 26.38
CA MET A 1 -10.76 -12.99 25.04
C MET A 1 -10.83 -11.51 24.76
N HIS A 2 -10.11 -11.05 23.74
CA HIS A 2 -10.14 -9.65 23.35
C HIS A 2 -11.51 -9.22 22.80
N ARG A 3 -11.70 -7.91 22.65
CA ARG A 3 -13.01 -7.32 22.30
C ARG A 3 -13.45 -7.72 20.89
N GLY A 4 -12.59 -7.54 19.90
CA GLY A 4 -12.88 -7.88 18.50
C GLY A 4 -13.17 -9.36 18.33
N LEU A 5 -12.41 -10.24 18.98
CA LEU A 5 -12.70 -11.67 18.96
C LEU A 5 -14.11 -11.99 19.50
N ARG A 6 -14.52 -11.37 20.62
CA ARG A 6 -15.89 -11.57 21.15
C ARG A 6 -16.95 -11.08 20.16
N GLU A 7 -16.75 -9.91 19.56
CA GLU A 7 -17.69 -9.32 18.61
C GLU A 7 -17.79 -10.18 17.33
N LEU A 8 -16.66 -10.67 16.81
CA LEU A 8 -16.65 -11.57 15.65
C LEU A 8 -17.37 -12.88 15.95
N VAL A 9 -17.09 -13.50 17.09
CA VAL A 9 -17.78 -14.72 17.52
C VAL A 9 -19.30 -14.50 17.62
N GLN A 10 -19.74 -13.39 18.23
CA GLN A 10 -21.16 -13.07 18.35
C GLN A 10 -21.81 -12.89 16.97
N TRP A 11 -21.13 -12.20 16.05
CA TRP A 11 -21.62 -12.03 14.69
C TRP A 11 -21.73 -13.39 13.98
N VAL A 12 -20.71 -14.23 14.07
CA VAL A 12 -20.72 -15.57 13.46
C VAL A 12 -21.80 -16.47 14.04
N GLU A 13 -22.02 -16.43 15.36
CA GLU A 13 -23.09 -17.19 16.01
C GLU A 13 -24.48 -16.72 15.58
N ALA A 14 -24.68 -15.42 15.37
CA ALA A 14 -25.94 -14.85 14.91
C ALA A 14 -26.26 -15.17 13.43
N HIS A 15 -25.24 -15.40 12.60
CA HIS A 15 -25.37 -15.69 11.16
C HIS A 15 -24.96 -17.12 10.81
N ARG A 16 -24.91 -18.02 11.81
CA ARG A 16 -24.36 -19.38 11.64
C ARG A 16 -25.04 -20.16 10.51
N ASP A 17 -26.34 -19.97 10.32
CA ASP A 17 -27.12 -20.69 9.31
C ASP A 17 -26.81 -20.23 7.87
N ASP A 18 -26.22 -19.05 7.73
CA ASP A 18 -25.81 -18.47 6.43
C ASP A 18 -24.33 -18.75 6.10
N LEU A 19 -23.60 -19.41 7.00
CA LEU A 19 -22.15 -19.66 6.89
C LEU A 19 -21.85 -21.16 6.76
N GLU A 20 -20.83 -21.49 5.95
CA GLU A 20 -20.33 -22.86 5.82
C GLU A 20 -19.23 -23.11 6.85
N LEU A 21 -19.63 -23.46 8.08
CA LEU A 21 -18.70 -23.66 9.20
C LEU A 21 -18.51 -25.13 9.55
N ASN A 22 -17.28 -25.50 9.87
CA ASN A 22 -16.97 -26.82 10.40
C ASN A 22 -17.43 -26.96 11.86
N PRO A 23 -17.69 -28.19 12.35
CA PRO A 23 -17.86 -28.45 13.77
C PRO A 23 -16.68 -27.93 14.62
N PRO A 24 -16.88 -27.67 15.92
CA PRO A 24 -15.78 -27.31 16.82
C PRO A 24 -14.61 -28.29 16.74
N ALA A 25 -13.39 -27.75 16.80
CA ALA A 25 -12.17 -28.54 16.80
C ALA A 25 -12.08 -29.36 18.09
N THR A 26 -11.67 -30.61 17.95
CA THR A 26 -11.34 -31.48 19.07
C THR A 26 -10.00 -31.07 19.68
N THR A 27 -9.80 -31.41 20.95
CA THR A 27 -8.48 -31.22 21.62
C THR A 27 -7.36 -31.99 20.90
N ALA A 28 -7.69 -33.11 20.26
CA ALA A 28 -6.73 -33.91 19.52
C ALA A 28 -6.26 -33.21 18.23
N GLU A 29 -7.16 -32.57 17.47
CA GLU A 29 -6.79 -31.81 16.26
C GLU A 29 -5.89 -30.63 16.59
N ILE A 30 -6.26 -29.83 17.60
CA ILE A 30 -5.43 -28.70 18.06
C ILE A 30 -4.06 -29.20 18.56
N GLY A 31 -4.05 -30.25 19.38
CA GLY A 31 -2.82 -30.81 19.93
C GLY A 31 -1.89 -31.40 18.86
N ALA A 32 -2.45 -32.07 17.84
CA ALA A 32 -1.68 -32.62 16.73
C ALA A 32 -1.05 -31.52 15.86
N LEU A 33 -1.76 -30.40 15.68
CA LEU A 33 -1.23 -29.23 14.97
C LEU A 33 -0.13 -28.53 15.78
N GLU A 34 -0.35 -28.26 17.07
CA GLU A 34 0.68 -27.66 17.95
C GLU A 34 1.93 -28.54 18.06
N GLN A 35 1.75 -29.87 18.10
CA GLN A 35 2.87 -30.82 18.07
C GLN A 35 3.65 -30.73 16.74
N MET A 36 2.96 -30.60 15.61
CA MET A 36 3.59 -30.47 14.29
C MET A 36 4.37 -29.16 14.17
N LEU A 37 3.81 -28.05 14.66
CA LEU A 37 4.43 -26.73 14.63
C LEU A 37 5.56 -26.56 15.66
N GLY A 38 5.69 -27.48 16.62
CA GLY A 38 6.67 -27.39 17.70
C GLY A 38 6.37 -26.29 18.73
N GLY A 39 5.13 -25.78 18.78
CA GLY A 39 4.76 -24.65 19.62
C GLY A 39 3.25 -24.41 19.70
N PRO A 40 2.79 -23.57 20.64
CA PRO A 40 1.38 -23.31 20.81
C PRO A 40 0.82 -22.41 19.71
N LEU A 41 -0.44 -22.65 19.32
CA LEU A 41 -1.20 -21.71 18.50
C LEU A 41 -1.53 -20.44 19.29
N PRO A 42 -1.76 -19.31 18.60
CA PRO A 42 -2.30 -18.10 19.23
C PRO A 42 -3.53 -18.39 20.07
N THR A 43 -3.58 -17.85 21.29
CA THR A 43 -4.67 -18.12 22.25
C THR A 43 -6.03 -17.79 21.68
N ASP A 44 -6.17 -16.64 21.02
CA ASP A 44 -7.44 -16.19 20.44
C ASP A 44 -7.87 -17.06 19.24
N LEU A 45 -6.93 -17.55 18.43
CA LEU A 45 -7.25 -18.48 17.35
C LEU A 45 -7.81 -19.81 17.91
N LYS A 46 -7.23 -20.32 19.00
CA LYS A 46 -7.77 -21.50 19.69
C LYS A 46 -9.16 -21.27 20.25
N GLU A 47 -9.47 -20.06 20.71
CA GLU A 47 -10.81 -19.72 21.18
C GLU A 47 -11.86 -19.75 20.06
N ILE A 48 -11.48 -19.41 18.81
CA ILE A 48 -12.34 -19.62 17.64
C ILE A 48 -12.56 -21.11 17.40
N TYR A 49 -11.47 -21.90 17.37
CA TYR A 49 -11.56 -23.33 17.05
C TYR A 49 -12.40 -24.14 18.03
N LYS A 50 -12.50 -23.72 19.30
CA LYS A 50 -13.43 -24.31 20.27
C LYS A 50 -14.92 -24.12 19.91
N ARG A 51 -15.25 -23.25 18.96
CA ARG A 51 -16.62 -22.93 18.53
C ARG A 51 -16.94 -23.41 17.12
N PHE A 52 -15.96 -23.35 16.22
CA PHE A 52 -16.00 -23.86 14.86
C PHE A 52 -14.58 -24.04 14.31
N ASN A 53 -14.28 -25.19 13.69
CA ASN A 53 -12.93 -25.51 13.21
C ASN A 53 -12.65 -24.96 11.80
N GLY A 54 -12.68 -23.65 11.64
CA GLY A 54 -12.60 -23.04 10.30
C GLY A 54 -13.89 -23.16 9.50
N GLY A 55 -13.82 -22.74 8.24
CA GLY A 55 -14.96 -22.64 7.34
C GLY A 55 -14.96 -21.33 6.55
N THR A 56 -16.00 -21.13 5.76
CA THR A 56 -16.16 -19.95 4.90
C THR A 56 -16.77 -18.78 5.69
N LEU A 57 -16.04 -17.67 5.74
CA LEU A 57 -16.48 -16.37 6.23
C LEU A 57 -16.64 -15.42 5.03
N PRO A 58 -17.32 -14.27 5.18
CA PRO A 58 -17.46 -13.32 4.07
C PRO A 58 -16.13 -12.79 3.51
N VAL A 59 -15.08 -12.74 4.33
CA VAL A 59 -13.72 -12.31 3.93
C VAL A 59 -12.87 -13.43 3.31
N GLY A 60 -13.37 -14.66 3.25
CA GLY A 60 -12.63 -15.83 2.74
C GLY A 60 -12.70 -17.03 3.68
N THR A 61 -11.73 -17.94 3.56
CA THR A 61 -11.75 -19.21 4.28
C THR A 61 -10.84 -19.19 5.49
N LEU A 62 -11.41 -19.32 6.69
CA LEU A 62 -10.64 -19.59 7.89
C LEU A 62 -10.16 -21.05 7.85
N LEU A 63 -8.85 -21.26 7.84
CA LEU A 63 -8.26 -22.59 7.74
C LEU A 63 -8.56 -23.41 9.00
N PRO A 64 -8.99 -24.68 8.88
CA PRO A 64 -9.17 -25.57 10.02
C PRO A 64 -7.84 -25.87 10.72
N ALA A 65 -7.90 -26.07 12.04
CA ALA A 65 -6.85 -26.74 12.78
C ALA A 65 -6.79 -28.22 12.36
N GLY A 66 -5.60 -28.67 11.97
CA GLY A 66 -5.35 -30.03 11.55
C GLY A 66 -4.06 -30.12 10.73
N ASN A 67 -3.76 -31.34 10.26
CA ASN A 67 -2.58 -31.64 9.45
C ASN A 67 -2.93 -32.20 8.05
N GLU A 68 -4.21 -32.44 7.76
CA GLU A 68 -4.68 -32.97 6.48
C GLU A 68 -4.72 -31.87 5.40
N PRO A 69 -4.79 -32.20 4.10
CA PRO A 69 -4.92 -31.21 3.04
C PRO A 69 -6.07 -30.21 3.30
N GLY A 70 -5.80 -28.92 3.06
CA GLY A 70 -6.76 -27.83 3.31
C GLY A 70 -6.82 -27.32 4.75
N THR A 71 -5.95 -27.80 5.66
CA THR A 71 -5.81 -27.31 7.04
C THR A 71 -4.56 -26.45 7.22
N ILE A 72 -4.43 -25.76 8.36
CA ILE A 72 -3.22 -24.99 8.70
C ILE A 72 -1.95 -25.84 8.53
N GLY A 73 -1.93 -27.07 9.03
CA GLY A 73 -0.71 -27.88 9.01
C GLY A 73 -0.27 -28.28 7.60
N ALA A 74 -1.21 -28.48 6.67
CA ALA A 74 -0.88 -28.68 5.27
C ALA A 74 -0.40 -27.38 4.62
N THR A 75 -1.10 -26.26 4.83
CA THR A 75 -0.75 -24.97 4.23
C THR A 75 0.60 -24.44 4.72
N VAL A 76 0.98 -24.65 5.98
CA VAL A 76 2.33 -24.31 6.47
C VAL A 76 3.41 -25.09 5.73
N ARG A 77 3.19 -26.38 5.42
CA ARG A 77 4.15 -27.18 4.65
C ARG A 77 4.21 -26.76 3.19
N GLU A 78 3.07 -26.51 2.57
CA GLU A 78 2.98 -25.99 1.20
C GLU A 78 3.71 -24.64 1.09
N TYR A 79 3.49 -23.74 2.04
CA TYR A 79 4.19 -22.45 2.12
C TYR A 79 5.71 -22.64 2.30
N ALA A 80 6.13 -23.49 3.24
CA ALA A 80 7.55 -23.77 3.46
C ALA A 80 8.23 -24.31 2.18
N GLU A 81 7.57 -25.23 1.48
CA GLU A 81 8.06 -25.77 0.21
C GLU A 81 8.15 -24.68 -0.87
N ALA A 82 7.12 -23.82 -0.99
CA ALA A 82 7.06 -22.75 -1.98
C ALA A 82 8.21 -21.74 -1.81
N ILE A 83 8.59 -21.41 -0.58
CA ILE A 83 9.71 -20.51 -0.30
C ILE A 83 11.07 -21.22 -0.20
N GLY A 84 11.12 -22.54 -0.40
CA GLY A 84 12.34 -23.35 -0.23
C GLY A 84 12.87 -23.39 1.21
N GLY A 85 11.99 -23.20 2.20
CA GLY A 85 12.29 -23.18 3.63
C GLY A 85 12.03 -24.50 4.34
N ASP A 86 12.24 -24.51 5.66
CA ASP A 86 11.92 -25.63 6.55
C ASP A 86 10.62 -25.33 7.30
N PHE A 87 9.63 -26.23 7.23
CA PHE A 87 8.37 -26.06 7.95
C PHE A 87 8.52 -26.14 9.48
N LEU A 88 9.66 -26.65 9.96
CA LEU A 88 10.03 -26.66 11.38
C LEU A 88 10.66 -25.35 11.85
N ASP A 89 10.88 -24.39 10.94
CA ASP A 89 11.39 -23.07 11.31
C ASP A 89 10.37 -22.36 12.23
N PRO A 90 10.77 -22.02 13.48
CA PRO A 90 9.88 -21.33 14.42
C PRO A 90 9.52 -19.91 13.98
N GLU A 91 10.26 -19.31 13.05
CA GLU A 91 10.03 -17.96 12.53
C GLU A 91 9.19 -17.94 11.24
N LEU A 92 8.93 -19.11 10.64
CA LEU A 92 8.12 -19.23 9.42
C LEU A 92 6.73 -18.63 9.63
N LEU A 93 6.17 -17.97 8.61
CA LEU A 93 4.77 -17.52 8.68
C LEU A 93 3.83 -18.68 9.04
N LEU A 94 2.81 -18.38 9.84
CA LEU A 94 1.75 -19.33 10.20
C LEU A 94 0.44 -18.90 9.53
N PRO A 95 0.12 -19.41 8.33
CA PRO A 95 -1.14 -19.14 7.66
C PRO A 95 -2.33 -19.61 8.50
N PHE A 96 -3.37 -18.80 8.55
CA PHE A 96 -4.61 -19.16 9.25
C PHE A 96 -5.87 -18.87 8.43
N HIS A 97 -5.76 -18.09 7.35
CA HIS A 97 -6.91 -17.69 6.56
C HIS A 97 -6.50 -17.47 5.09
N ARG A 98 -7.35 -17.90 4.15
CA ARG A 98 -7.19 -17.66 2.71
C ARG A 98 -8.20 -16.60 2.27
N THR A 99 -7.74 -15.50 1.69
CA THR A 99 -8.59 -14.40 1.22
C THR A 99 -9.42 -14.81 -0.01
N LEU A 100 -10.38 -13.98 -0.40
CA LEU A 100 -11.16 -14.19 -1.63
C LEU A 100 -10.28 -14.10 -2.89
N GLU A 101 -9.21 -13.30 -2.81
CA GLU A 101 -8.20 -13.12 -3.85
C GLU A 101 -7.19 -14.28 -3.91
N GLY A 102 -7.25 -15.21 -2.95
CA GLY A 102 -6.43 -16.41 -2.89
C GLY A 102 -5.13 -16.28 -2.09
N SER A 103 -4.79 -15.07 -1.64
CA SER A 103 -3.64 -14.81 -0.77
C SER A 103 -3.83 -15.41 0.63
N LEU A 104 -2.72 -15.55 1.37
CA LEU A 104 -2.70 -16.12 2.71
C LEU A 104 -2.49 -15.03 3.75
N LEU A 105 -3.47 -14.85 4.64
CA LEU A 105 -3.24 -14.14 5.89
C LEU A 105 -2.53 -15.07 6.86
N ALA A 106 -1.38 -14.60 7.36
CA ALA A 106 -0.51 -15.39 8.21
C ALA A 106 0.03 -14.58 9.39
N PHE A 107 0.21 -15.26 10.52
CA PHE A 107 0.94 -14.71 11.65
C PHE A 107 2.42 -14.64 11.33
N ASP A 108 3.01 -13.46 11.46
CA ASP A 108 4.44 -13.23 11.30
C ASP A 108 5.19 -13.54 12.59
N ARG A 109 5.81 -14.72 12.63
CA ARG A 109 6.53 -15.25 13.78
C ARG A 109 8.01 -14.82 13.82
N SER A 110 8.48 -14.05 12.85
CA SER A 110 9.87 -13.57 12.79
C SER A 110 10.21 -12.56 13.89
N ALA A 111 9.19 -11.91 14.47
CA ALA A 111 9.33 -11.02 15.60
C ALA A 111 8.62 -11.58 16.84
N GLY A 112 9.09 -11.15 18.03
CA GLY A 112 8.41 -11.47 19.28
C GLY A 112 6.96 -10.93 19.30
N PRO A 113 6.02 -11.62 19.96
CA PRO A 113 4.62 -11.23 19.96
C PRO A 113 4.40 -9.87 20.65
N VAL A 114 3.46 -9.09 20.13
CA VAL A 114 2.97 -7.85 20.74
C VAL A 114 1.61 -8.14 21.36
N SER A 115 1.45 -7.87 22.67
CA SER A 115 0.19 -8.10 23.38
C SER A 115 -0.36 -9.54 23.21
N ASP A 116 0.52 -10.53 23.36
CA ASP A 116 0.23 -11.97 23.29
C ASP A 116 -0.17 -12.52 21.90
N THR A 117 0.08 -11.77 20.82
CA THR A 117 -0.11 -12.26 19.44
C THR A 117 0.94 -11.71 18.48
N TRP A 118 1.05 -12.32 17.31
CA TRP A 118 1.91 -11.85 16.23
C TRP A 118 1.13 -10.90 15.30
N SER A 119 1.86 -10.02 14.61
CA SER A 119 1.28 -9.28 13.50
C SER A 119 0.80 -10.22 12.41
N ILE A 120 -0.16 -9.76 11.62
CA ILE A 120 -0.71 -10.50 10.49
C ILE A 120 -0.24 -9.84 9.21
N VAL A 121 0.42 -10.62 8.39
CA VAL A 121 0.79 -10.25 7.02
C VAL A 121 -0.16 -10.92 6.04
N ASP A 122 -0.36 -10.27 4.90
CA ASP A 122 -0.95 -10.88 3.71
C ASP A 122 0.18 -11.30 2.76
N TYR A 123 0.15 -12.56 2.33
CA TYR A 123 1.19 -13.20 1.55
C TYR A 123 0.64 -13.72 0.21
N TYR A 124 1.28 -13.29 -0.87
CA TYR A 124 0.96 -13.70 -2.24
C TYR A 124 1.99 -14.74 -2.71
N GLU A 125 1.55 -15.99 -2.88
CA GLU A 125 2.41 -17.12 -3.26
C GLU A 125 3.13 -16.94 -4.60
N ASP A 126 2.49 -16.24 -5.54
CA ASP A 126 2.99 -16.03 -6.91
C ASP A 126 4.07 -14.95 -7.00
N THR A 127 3.99 -13.89 -6.19
CA THR A 127 4.94 -12.79 -6.17
C THR A 127 6.00 -12.93 -5.07
N GLY A 128 5.69 -13.67 -4.00
CA GLY A 128 6.50 -13.74 -2.80
C GLY A 128 6.33 -12.53 -1.87
N ASP A 129 5.44 -11.59 -2.21
CA ASP A 129 5.23 -10.37 -1.46
C ASP A 129 4.51 -10.65 -0.13
N HIS A 130 5.01 -10.06 0.94
CA HIS A 130 4.32 -10.01 2.23
C HIS A 130 4.06 -8.55 2.64
N ARG A 131 2.85 -8.29 3.15
CA ARG A 131 2.47 -6.93 3.57
C ARG A 131 1.79 -6.98 4.93
N LEU A 132 2.27 -6.16 5.86
CA LEU A 132 1.59 -6.00 7.15
C LEU A 132 0.15 -5.49 6.93
N MET A 133 -0.81 -6.27 7.43
CA MET A 133 -2.23 -5.96 7.34
C MET A 133 -2.87 -5.63 8.69
N TYR A 134 -2.47 -6.33 9.74
CA TYR A 134 -3.01 -6.10 11.08
C TYR A 134 -1.91 -6.23 12.12
N ARG A 135 -1.93 -5.38 13.15
CA ARG A 135 -0.93 -5.45 14.23
C ARG A 135 -1.21 -6.62 15.16
N THR A 136 -2.46 -7.05 15.23
CA THR A 136 -2.93 -8.11 16.11
C THR A 136 -4.06 -8.92 15.47
N PHE A 137 -4.26 -10.15 15.95
CA PHE A 137 -5.45 -10.94 15.60
C PHE A 137 -6.76 -10.26 16.01
N ASP A 138 -6.78 -9.56 17.14
CA ASP A 138 -7.94 -8.78 17.56
C ASP A 138 -8.24 -7.64 16.56
N GLY A 139 -7.21 -7.00 16.01
CA GLY A 139 -7.33 -6.02 14.93
C GLY A 139 -7.99 -6.60 13.68
N TRP A 140 -7.56 -7.79 13.24
CA TRP A 140 -8.22 -8.52 12.14
C TRP A 140 -9.69 -8.83 12.47
N CYS A 141 -9.98 -9.30 13.69
CA CYS A 141 -11.36 -9.58 14.11
C CYS A 141 -12.24 -8.31 14.10
N ARG A 142 -11.72 -7.19 14.65
CA ARG A 142 -12.43 -5.90 14.65
C ARG A 142 -12.68 -5.39 13.24
N HIS A 143 -11.70 -5.55 12.34
CA HIS A 143 -11.85 -5.18 10.94
C HIS A 143 -12.94 -6.00 10.26
N CYS A 144 -12.94 -7.33 10.43
CA CYS A 144 -13.99 -8.20 9.92
C CYS A 144 -15.38 -7.74 10.38
N VAL A 145 -15.56 -7.48 11.68
CA VAL A 145 -16.85 -7.00 12.21
C VAL A 145 -17.23 -5.64 11.63
N ALA A 146 -16.28 -4.70 11.53
CA ALA A 146 -16.53 -3.38 10.95
C ALA A 146 -16.98 -3.47 9.49
N GLU A 147 -16.40 -4.36 8.71
CA GLU A 147 -16.82 -4.66 7.34
C GLU A 147 -18.22 -5.31 7.32
N PHE A 148 -18.44 -6.37 8.10
CA PHE A 148 -19.68 -7.17 8.05
C PHE A 148 -20.94 -6.45 8.56
N THR A 149 -20.75 -5.43 9.39
CA THR A 149 -21.85 -4.70 10.03
C THR A 149 -22.09 -3.33 9.41
N SER A 150 -21.39 -3.03 8.31
CA SER A 150 -21.50 -1.77 7.62
C SER A 150 -22.71 -1.68 6.70
N ASP A 151 -23.14 -0.45 6.41
CA ASP A 151 -24.28 -0.18 5.53
C ASP A 151 -24.02 -0.58 4.07
N ASP A 152 -22.76 -0.74 3.67
CA ASP A 152 -22.34 -1.16 2.34
C ASP A 152 -21.84 -2.61 2.26
N PHE A 153 -22.03 -3.39 3.31
CA PHE A 153 -21.72 -4.82 3.30
C PHE A 153 -22.54 -5.55 2.22
N GLY A 154 -21.84 -6.28 1.36
CA GLY A 154 -22.44 -7.04 0.26
C GLY A 154 -22.92 -6.19 -0.94
N GLN A 155 -22.63 -4.89 -0.96
CA GLN A 155 -22.86 -4.06 -2.14
C GLN A 155 -21.79 -4.31 -3.21
N ASP A 156 -22.10 -3.91 -4.45
CA ASP A 156 -21.14 -4.00 -5.57
C ASP A 156 -19.89 -3.17 -5.28
N PHE A 157 -18.73 -3.70 -5.67
CA PHE A 157 -17.47 -2.98 -5.54
C PHE A 157 -17.40 -1.80 -6.51
N ASP A 158 -17.18 -0.62 -5.96
CA ASP A 158 -17.02 0.65 -6.64
C ASP A 158 -16.01 1.55 -5.91
N LEU A 159 -15.77 2.76 -6.42
CA LEU A 159 -14.81 3.65 -5.81
C LEU A 159 -15.20 4.12 -4.39
N ASP A 160 -16.49 4.22 -4.09
CA ASP A 160 -16.96 4.73 -2.80
C ASP A 160 -16.92 3.64 -1.73
N THR A 161 -17.29 2.40 -2.05
CA THR A 161 -17.09 1.21 -1.20
C THR A 161 -15.60 0.96 -0.96
N TYR A 162 -14.74 1.12 -1.96
CA TYR A 162 -13.28 1.02 -1.80
C TYR A 162 -12.74 2.07 -0.82
N LEU A 163 -13.20 3.33 -0.93
CA LEU A 163 -12.83 4.39 0.00
C LEU A 163 -13.25 4.04 1.43
N ARG A 164 -14.52 3.68 1.63
CA ARG A 164 -15.07 3.38 2.96
C ARG A 164 -14.39 2.17 3.60
N SER A 165 -14.07 1.13 2.83
CA SER A 165 -13.32 -0.02 3.35
C SER A 165 -11.91 0.40 3.82
N GLY A 166 -11.20 1.23 3.04
CA GLY A 166 -9.93 1.80 3.47
C GLY A 166 -10.06 2.64 4.74
N GLU A 167 -11.09 3.48 4.85
CA GLU A 167 -11.37 4.31 6.03
C GLU A 167 -11.63 3.44 7.27
N ARG A 168 -12.45 2.39 7.15
CA ARG A 168 -12.67 1.40 8.22
C ARG A 168 -11.37 0.75 8.66
N HIS A 169 -10.49 0.38 7.73
CA HIS A 169 -9.19 -0.20 8.07
C HIS A 169 -8.33 0.77 8.88
N VAL A 170 -8.27 2.04 8.47
CA VAL A 170 -7.57 3.10 9.21
C VAL A 170 -8.17 3.33 10.61
N GLU A 171 -9.49 3.29 10.76
CA GLU A 171 -10.16 3.43 12.06
C GLU A 171 -9.80 2.29 13.02
N VAL A 172 -9.68 1.07 12.50
CA VAL A 172 -9.37 -0.14 13.29
C VAL A 172 -7.87 -0.26 13.60
N GLU A 173 -7.02 0.06 12.62
CA GLU A 173 -5.55 -0.08 12.64
C GLU A 173 -4.87 1.20 12.09
N PRO A 174 -4.88 2.32 12.85
CA PRO A 174 -4.38 3.61 12.36
C PRO A 174 -2.87 3.62 12.10
N ASP A 175 -2.14 2.65 12.65
CA ASP A 175 -0.68 2.52 12.52
C ASP A 175 -0.27 1.55 11.38
N VAL A 176 -1.22 1.04 10.60
CA VAL A 176 -0.95 0.17 9.44
C VAL A 176 -0.99 0.99 8.15
N ALA A 177 0.14 1.01 7.44
CA ALA A 177 0.32 1.78 6.21
C ALA A 177 -0.70 1.41 5.12
N THR A 178 -1.13 0.14 5.08
CA THR A 178 -2.02 -0.40 4.04
C THR A 178 -3.39 0.26 3.99
N GLY A 179 -4.00 0.54 5.15
CA GLY A 179 -5.28 1.25 5.20
C GLY A 179 -5.15 2.65 4.59
N HIS A 180 -4.14 3.41 5.03
CA HIS A 180 -3.88 4.77 4.53
C HIS A 180 -3.58 4.79 3.02
N ALA A 181 -2.82 3.82 2.51
CA ALA A 181 -2.54 3.69 1.08
C ALA A 181 -3.79 3.39 0.24
N THR A 182 -4.70 2.57 0.77
CA THR A 182 -6.01 2.27 0.16
C THR A 182 -6.86 3.54 0.07
N VAL A 183 -6.96 4.28 1.18
CA VAL A 183 -7.65 5.58 1.23
C VAL A 183 -7.02 6.57 0.24
N ALA A 184 -5.69 6.65 0.18
CA ALA A 184 -4.99 7.53 -0.75
C ALA A 184 -5.30 7.22 -2.22
N HIS A 185 -5.29 5.93 -2.60
CA HIS A 185 -5.67 5.50 -3.95
C HIS A 185 -7.11 5.86 -4.29
N ALA A 186 -8.04 5.57 -3.38
CA ALA A 186 -9.44 5.91 -3.56
C ALA A 186 -9.63 7.42 -3.75
N LEU A 187 -9.04 8.25 -2.88
CA LEU A 187 -9.16 9.72 -2.94
C LEU A 187 -8.53 10.29 -4.22
N LYS A 188 -7.40 9.74 -4.66
CA LYS A 188 -6.74 10.13 -5.91
C LYS A 188 -7.65 9.87 -7.11
N ARG A 189 -8.30 8.70 -7.16
CA ARG A 189 -9.29 8.37 -8.20
C ARG A 189 -10.56 9.19 -8.07
N ALA A 190 -10.96 9.56 -6.86
CA ALA A 190 -12.15 10.37 -6.59
C ALA A 190 -11.98 11.86 -6.96
N GLY A 191 -10.81 12.27 -7.46
CA GLY A 191 -10.53 13.67 -7.77
C GLY A 191 -10.27 14.54 -6.53
N ARG A 192 -9.81 13.93 -5.43
CA ARG A 192 -9.53 14.60 -4.14
C ARG A 192 -8.02 14.59 -3.83
N PRO A 193 -7.19 15.27 -4.64
CA PRO A 193 -5.72 15.12 -4.59
C PRO A 193 -5.11 15.64 -3.29
N ASP A 194 -5.67 16.68 -2.68
CA ASP A 194 -5.20 17.23 -1.41
C ASP A 194 -5.31 16.20 -0.28
N GLU A 195 -6.41 15.45 -0.24
CA GLU A 195 -6.68 14.43 0.77
C GLU A 195 -5.94 13.13 0.47
N ALA A 196 -5.79 12.79 -0.82
CA ALA A 196 -4.94 11.69 -1.26
C ALA A 196 -3.48 11.91 -0.82
N LEU A 197 -2.95 13.13 -1.01
CA LEU A 197 -1.61 13.49 -0.57
C LEU A 197 -1.44 13.32 0.95
N ALA A 198 -2.41 13.80 1.74
CA ALA A 198 -2.39 13.62 3.19
C ALA A 198 -2.36 12.13 3.60
N SER A 199 -3.13 11.30 2.90
CA SER A 199 -3.22 9.86 3.16
C SER A 199 -1.96 9.10 2.74
N TYR A 200 -1.35 9.43 1.59
CA TYR A 200 -0.04 8.87 1.22
C TYR A 200 1.05 9.21 2.23
N LEU A 201 1.09 10.46 2.71
CA LEU A 201 2.03 10.85 3.75
C LEU A 201 1.75 10.13 5.08
N ALA A 202 0.48 9.86 5.41
CA ALA A 202 0.14 9.05 6.58
C ALA A 202 0.67 7.62 6.45
N ALA A 203 0.45 6.97 5.30
CA ALA A 203 0.98 5.64 5.00
C ALA A 203 2.51 5.58 5.10
N ALA A 204 3.20 6.61 4.60
CA ALA A 204 4.65 6.72 4.64
C ALA A 204 5.23 7.01 6.05
N ARG A 205 4.40 7.45 7.00
CA ARG A 205 4.79 7.67 8.41
C ARG A 205 4.58 6.45 9.30
N CYS A 206 3.81 5.46 8.85
CA CYS A 206 3.58 4.21 9.58
C CYS A 206 4.88 3.40 9.75
N VAL A 207 4.87 2.43 10.68
CA VAL A 207 6.02 1.56 10.96
C VAL A 207 5.59 0.09 10.94
N PRO A 208 6.02 -0.70 9.94
CA PRO A 208 6.80 -0.29 8.77
C PRO A 208 5.98 0.60 7.79
N PRO A 209 6.64 1.48 7.03
CA PRO A 209 5.99 2.26 5.99
C PRO A 209 5.80 1.42 4.72
N LEU A 210 4.99 1.93 3.79
CA LEU A 210 5.00 1.47 2.39
C LEU A 210 5.92 2.39 1.59
N GLU A 211 7.06 1.87 1.15
CA GLU A 211 8.16 2.68 0.61
C GLU A 211 7.76 3.46 -0.66
N TRP A 212 6.86 2.93 -1.48
CA TRP A 212 6.33 3.59 -2.68
C TRP A 212 5.35 4.74 -2.38
N CYS A 213 4.79 4.84 -1.18
CA CYS A 213 3.82 5.90 -0.85
C CYS A 213 4.46 7.30 -0.85
N ASP A 214 5.73 7.43 -0.46
CA ASP A 214 6.42 8.72 -0.57
C ASP A 214 6.64 9.15 -2.02
N TRP A 215 6.79 8.19 -2.94
CA TRP A 215 6.89 8.49 -4.37
C TRP A 215 5.59 9.09 -4.91
N GLU A 216 4.45 8.46 -4.60
CA GLU A 216 3.13 8.99 -4.94
C GLU A 216 2.89 10.36 -4.29
N ALA A 217 3.22 10.52 -3.00
CA ALA A 217 3.11 11.79 -2.30
C ALA A 217 3.92 12.90 -2.97
N LEU A 218 5.17 12.62 -3.37
CA LEU A 218 6.02 13.60 -4.04
C LEU A 218 5.44 14.03 -5.40
N LYS A 219 4.94 13.09 -6.21
CA LYS A 219 4.29 13.38 -7.50
C LYS A 219 3.07 14.28 -7.32
N VAL A 220 2.15 13.91 -6.42
CA VAL A 220 0.94 14.70 -6.16
C VAL A 220 1.30 16.08 -5.60
N ALA A 221 2.24 16.17 -4.66
CA ALA A 221 2.70 17.43 -4.09
C ALA A 221 3.30 18.36 -5.16
N ALA A 222 4.10 17.83 -6.10
CA ALA A 222 4.67 18.60 -7.20
C ALA A 222 3.59 19.21 -8.11
N LEU A 223 2.54 18.44 -8.43
CA LEU A 223 1.43 18.89 -9.27
C LEU A 223 0.49 19.88 -8.54
N LEU A 224 0.32 19.74 -7.22
CA LEU A 224 -0.41 20.70 -6.39
C LEU A 224 0.42 21.94 -6.03
N GLY A 225 1.75 21.87 -6.19
CA GLY A 225 2.67 22.92 -5.73
C GLY A 225 2.84 22.97 -4.20
N ASP A 226 2.50 21.89 -3.48
CA ASP A 226 2.68 21.82 -2.02
C ASP A 226 4.14 21.49 -1.68
N ARG A 227 4.94 22.55 -1.50
CA ARG A 227 6.36 22.46 -1.17
C ARG A 227 6.63 21.84 0.20
N ARG A 228 5.69 21.94 1.15
CA ARG A 228 5.88 21.39 2.50
C ARG A 228 5.72 19.87 2.46
N ALA A 229 4.60 19.40 1.91
CA ALA A 229 4.33 17.98 1.73
C ALA A 229 5.39 17.32 0.84
N GLY A 230 5.73 17.95 -0.28
CA GLY A 230 6.72 17.39 -1.20
C GLY A 230 8.13 17.36 -0.60
N PHE A 231 8.51 18.31 0.25
CA PHE A 231 9.80 18.24 0.95
C PHE A 231 9.82 17.07 1.94
N GLU A 232 8.72 16.84 2.66
CA GLU A 232 8.61 15.73 3.60
C GLU A 232 8.79 14.37 2.90
N ALA A 233 8.08 14.16 1.78
CA ALA A 233 8.19 12.96 0.97
C ALA A 233 9.58 12.81 0.35
N ALA A 234 10.12 13.88 -0.25
CA ALA A 234 11.45 13.87 -0.86
C ALA A 234 12.55 13.59 0.18
N HIS A 235 12.42 14.10 1.41
CA HIS A 235 13.37 13.83 2.49
C HIS A 235 13.41 12.33 2.84
N ARG A 236 12.26 11.65 2.93
CA ARG A 236 12.22 10.19 3.15
C ARG A 236 12.75 9.40 1.94
N LEU A 237 12.44 9.81 0.71
CA LEU A 237 12.99 9.19 -0.51
C LEU A 237 14.51 9.36 -0.61
N ALA A 238 15.05 10.54 -0.28
CA ALA A 238 16.48 10.80 -0.32
C ALA A 238 17.27 10.10 0.80
N SER A 239 16.60 9.60 1.84
CA SER A 239 17.28 8.91 2.94
C SER A 239 18.10 7.72 2.43
N ARG A 240 19.37 7.67 2.88
CA ARG A 240 20.34 6.64 2.50
C ARG A 240 19.81 5.25 2.86
N GLY A 241 19.96 4.32 1.93
CA GLY A 241 19.58 2.91 2.10
C GLY A 241 20.32 2.01 1.12
N PRO A 242 20.09 0.69 1.19
CA PRO A 242 20.59 -0.23 0.17
C PRO A 242 19.92 0.04 -1.18
N ASP A 243 20.63 -0.24 -2.28
CA ASP A 243 20.14 0.00 -3.65
C ASP A 243 18.81 -0.70 -3.94
N THR A 244 18.58 -1.87 -3.32
CA THR A 244 17.33 -2.64 -3.46
C THR A 244 16.08 -1.86 -3.01
N ARG A 245 16.22 -0.87 -2.13
CA ARG A 245 15.12 -0.02 -1.66
C ARG A 245 14.47 0.78 -2.79
N TRP A 246 15.22 1.14 -3.84
CA TRP A 246 14.65 1.89 -4.97
C TRP A 246 13.60 1.10 -5.75
N SER A 247 13.73 -0.23 -5.78
CA SER A 247 12.71 -1.11 -6.37
C SER A 247 11.39 -1.01 -5.61
N ALA A 248 11.43 -1.08 -4.28
CA ALA A 248 10.23 -1.00 -3.42
C ALA A 248 9.64 0.42 -3.33
N ARG A 249 10.43 1.46 -3.66
CA ARG A 249 9.95 2.84 -3.85
C ARG A 249 9.31 3.07 -5.22
N GLU A 250 9.42 2.12 -6.15
CA GLU A 250 8.96 2.22 -7.54
C GLU A 250 9.49 3.44 -8.28
N THR A 251 10.73 3.83 -7.99
CA THR A 251 11.37 5.02 -8.59
C THR A 251 12.89 4.92 -8.53
N THR A 252 13.58 5.94 -9.05
CA THR A 252 15.04 6.04 -9.01
C THR A 252 15.47 7.36 -8.36
N PRO A 253 16.74 7.48 -7.94
CA PRO A 253 17.29 8.75 -7.48
C PRO A 253 17.08 9.88 -8.50
N GLY A 254 17.35 9.61 -9.79
CA GLY A 254 17.19 10.59 -10.85
C GLY A 254 15.73 11.00 -11.07
N ARG A 255 14.78 10.05 -11.06
CA ARG A 255 13.35 10.37 -11.18
C ARG A 255 12.83 11.19 -10.01
N THR A 256 13.27 10.85 -8.80
CA THR A 256 12.96 11.62 -7.59
C THR A 256 13.50 13.05 -7.72
N ALA A 257 14.74 13.20 -8.20
CA ALA A 257 15.37 14.51 -8.39
C ALA A 257 14.64 15.41 -9.41
N GLU A 258 14.18 14.84 -10.53
CA GLU A 258 13.43 15.60 -11.54
C GLU A 258 12.13 16.21 -10.96
N VAL A 259 11.42 15.45 -10.12
CA VAL A 259 10.16 15.90 -9.51
C VAL A 259 10.42 16.86 -8.35
N LEU A 260 11.36 16.56 -7.45
CA LEU A 260 11.65 17.45 -6.32
C LEU A 260 12.18 18.83 -6.80
N ALA A 261 12.92 18.88 -7.91
CA ALA A 261 13.45 20.13 -8.45
C ALA A 261 12.33 21.11 -8.87
N LEU A 262 11.16 20.60 -9.28
CA LEU A 262 9.99 21.43 -9.59
C LEU A 262 9.51 22.23 -8.37
N LEU A 263 9.53 21.60 -7.19
CA LEU A 263 9.15 22.22 -5.94
C LEU A 263 10.26 23.16 -5.45
N ALA A 264 11.51 22.69 -5.49
CA ALA A 264 12.69 23.46 -5.09
C ALA A 264 12.79 24.80 -5.83
N ARG A 265 12.52 24.81 -7.13
CA ARG A 265 12.58 26.01 -7.97
C ARG A 265 11.61 27.12 -7.52
N ARG A 266 10.55 26.74 -6.81
CA ARG A 266 9.49 27.62 -6.33
C ARG A 266 9.60 27.87 -4.83
N ASP A 267 10.65 27.39 -4.16
CA ASP A 267 10.86 27.53 -2.72
C ASP A 267 11.89 28.62 -2.44
N ASP A 268 11.71 29.35 -1.34
CA ASP A 268 12.63 30.43 -0.95
C ASP A 268 13.93 29.88 -0.33
N ASP A 269 13.90 28.66 0.21
CA ASP A 269 15.06 27.97 0.78
C ASP A 269 15.56 26.93 -0.21
N ALA A 270 16.37 27.34 -1.19
CA ALA A 270 16.97 26.40 -2.15
C ALA A 270 17.97 25.43 -1.47
N GLU A 271 18.60 25.84 -0.37
CA GLU A 271 19.67 25.10 0.29
C GLU A 271 19.17 23.76 0.86
N ARG A 272 17.98 23.74 1.47
CA ARG A 272 17.40 22.48 1.98
C ARG A 272 17.13 21.46 0.87
N TRP A 273 16.76 21.90 -0.33
CA TRP A 273 16.51 21.01 -1.47
C TRP A 273 17.80 20.54 -2.12
N LEU A 274 18.82 21.40 -2.20
CA LEU A 274 20.14 21.03 -2.71
C LEU A 274 20.79 19.92 -1.86
N ARG A 275 20.60 19.94 -0.54
CA ARG A 275 21.03 18.83 0.34
C ARG A 275 20.36 17.49 -0.01
N LEU A 276 19.07 17.51 -0.37
CA LEU A 276 18.38 16.29 -0.79
C LEU A 276 18.88 15.81 -2.16
N LEU A 277 19.16 16.73 -3.09
CA LEU A 277 19.78 16.39 -4.37
C LEU A 277 21.16 15.76 -4.21
N GLU A 278 21.99 16.29 -3.30
CA GLU A 278 23.28 15.69 -2.97
C GLU A 278 23.13 14.25 -2.47
N GLN A 279 22.19 14.00 -1.54
CA GLN A 279 21.89 12.64 -1.05
C GLN A 279 21.39 11.70 -2.14
N LEU A 280 20.57 12.19 -3.07
CA LEU A 280 20.12 11.42 -4.23
C LEU A 280 21.30 11.11 -5.17
N GLN A 281 22.18 12.08 -5.40
CA GLN A 281 23.35 11.91 -6.26
C GLN A 281 24.30 10.83 -5.75
N GLU A 282 24.51 10.74 -4.43
CA GLU A 282 25.35 9.71 -3.81
C GLU A 282 24.80 8.29 -3.99
N GLN A 283 23.50 8.15 -4.24
CA GLN A 283 22.79 6.88 -4.43
C GLN A 283 22.49 6.59 -5.91
N ALA A 284 22.86 7.50 -6.81
CA ALA A 284 22.56 7.43 -8.23
C ALA A 284 23.61 6.64 -9.01
N ASP A 285 23.18 6.00 -10.10
CA ASP A 285 24.12 5.53 -11.10
C ASP A 285 24.83 6.71 -11.80
N ALA A 286 25.88 6.43 -12.57
CA ALA A 286 26.69 7.47 -13.21
C ALA A 286 25.88 8.39 -14.15
N SER A 287 24.86 7.87 -14.82
CA SER A 287 24.01 8.65 -15.73
C SER A 287 23.06 9.57 -14.97
N GLU A 288 22.46 9.06 -13.90
CA GLU A 288 21.55 9.82 -13.04
C GLU A 288 22.30 10.85 -12.19
N ALA A 289 23.53 10.55 -11.77
CA ALA A 289 24.37 11.51 -11.06
C ALA A 289 24.66 12.77 -11.89
N VAL A 290 24.93 12.63 -13.20
CA VAL A 290 25.13 13.78 -14.11
C VAL A 290 23.85 14.61 -14.25
N LEU A 291 22.68 13.95 -14.34
CA LEU A 291 21.39 14.62 -14.36
C LEU A 291 21.16 15.42 -13.07
N ILE A 292 21.42 14.82 -11.91
CA ILE A 292 21.25 15.46 -10.60
C ILE A 292 22.18 16.66 -10.46
N GLN A 293 23.44 16.55 -10.88
CA GLN A 293 24.38 17.68 -10.92
C GLN A 293 23.86 18.83 -11.78
N THR A 294 23.27 18.51 -12.94
CA THR A 294 22.69 19.51 -13.85
C THR A 294 21.48 20.21 -13.19
N LEU A 295 20.63 19.46 -12.50
CA LEU A 295 19.49 20.01 -11.75
C LEU A 295 19.96 20.94 -10.62
N SER A 296 20.95 20.50 -9.84
CA SER A 296 21.54 21.30 -8.75
C SER A 296 22.12 22.62 -9.28
N ALA A 297 22.94 22.57 -10.33
CA ALA A 297 23.54 23.76 -10.93
C ALA A 297 22.48 24.76 -11.44
N ALA A 298 21.40 24.26 -12.07
CA ALA A 298 20.31 25.11 -12.53
C ALA A 298 19.56 25.78 -11.35
N LEU A 299 19.36 25.08 -10.24
CA LEU A 299 18.73 25.64 -9.04
C LEU A 299 19.63 26.70 -8.38
N GLU A 300 20.92 26.44 -8.23
CA GLU A 300 21.91 27.36 -7.68
C GLU A 300 22.03 28.65 -8.51
N ALA A 301 22.07 28.52 -9.82
CA ALA A 301 22.16 29.65 -10.74
C ALA A 301 20.82 30.39 -10.95
N GLY A 302 19.72 29.84 -10.43
CA GLY A 302 18.38 30.38 -10.70
C GLY A 302 18.01 30.30 -12.19
N GLU A 303 18.53 29.31 -12.91
CA GLU A 303 18.29 29.06 -14.33
C GLU A 303 17.03 28.18 -14.55
N PRO A 304 16.54 28.06 -15.80
CA PRO A 304 15.50 27.09 -16.12
C PRO A 304 15.99 25.65 -15.86
N LEU A 305 15.13 24.81 -15.28
CA LEU A 305 15.42 23.39 -15.15
C LEU A 305 15.51 22.73 -16.54
N PRO A 306 16.37 21.71 -16.71
CA PRO A 306 16.40 20.90 -17.93
C PRO A 306 15.03 20.26 -18.21
N GLU A 307 14.79 19.98 -19.49
CA GLU A 307 13.62 19.21 -19.91
C GLU A 307 13.65 17.82 -19.25
N PRO A 308 12.49 17.30 -18.83
CA PRO A 308 12.43 16.01 -18.15
C PRO A 308 12.79 14.88 -19.13
N ARG A 309 13.34 13.79 -18.62
CA ARG A 309 13.46 12.54 -19.38
C ARG A 309 12.04 12.01 -19.64
N PRO A 310 11.61 11.83 -20.91
CA PRO A 310 10.29 11.29 -21.18
C PRO A 310 10.10 9.93 -20.51
N LEU A 311 8.89 9.68 -19.98
CA LEU A 311 8.51 8.36 -19.48
C LEU A 311 8.19 7.41 -20.65
N ARG A 312 7.48 7.94 -21.65
CA ARG A 312 6.96 7.24 -22.83
C ARG A 312 6.70 8.25 -23.95
N GLU A 313 6.21 7.76 -25.09
CA GLU A 313 5.72 8.64 -26.17
C GLU A 313 4.55 9.50 -25.69
N PRO A 314 4.43 10.76 -26.18
CA PRO A 314 3.35 11.65 -25.78
C PRO A 314 1.96 11.04 -26.01
N VAL A 315 1.16 10.98 -24.95
CA VAL A 315 -0.21 10.46 -24.99
C VAL A 315 -1.26 11.53 -25.27
N VAL A 316 -0.85 12.79 -25.27
CA VAL A 316 -1.68 13.94 -25.66
C VAL A 316 -0.92 14.71 -26.75
N PRO A 317 -1.20 14.45 -28.04
CA PRO A 317 -0.50 15.12 -29.13
C PRO A 317 -0.81 16.62 -29.11
N ASP A 318 0.19 17.45 -29.40
CA ASP A 318 0.05 18.89 -29.56
C ASP A 318 -0.72 19.19 -30.87
N PRO A 319 -1.96 19.72 -30.80
CA PRO A 319 -2.73 20.03 -32.00
C PRO A 319 -2.31 21.36 -32.65
N GLY A 320 -1.34 22.09 -32.08
CA GLY A 320 -0.89 23.41 -32.53
C GLY A 320 -1.76 24.57 -32.08
N ASP A 321 -2.85 24.29 -31.35
CA ASP A 321 -3.73 25.28 -30.71
C ASP A 321 -3.80 25.00 -29.20
N MET A 322 -3.64 26.07 -28.40
CA MET A 322 -3.50 25.94 -26.95
C MET A 322 -4.77 25.45 -26.27
N ASP A 323 -5.93 25.96 -26.67
CA ASP A 323 -7.20 25.63 -26.00
C ASP A 323 -7.65 24.22 -26.39
N GLY A 324 -7.44 23.84 -27.66
CA GLY A 324 -7.59 22.46 -28.12
C GLY A 324 -6.67 21.49 -27.39
N TRP A 325 -5.42 21.88 -27.08
CA TRP A 325 -4.49 21.01 -26.35
C TRP A 325 -4.93 20.77 -24.90
N VAL A 326 -5.40 21.81 -24.20
CA VAL A 326 -5.96 21.67 -22.84
C VAL A 326 -7.17 20.74 -22.85
N GLN A 327 -8.07 20.90 -23.83
CA GLN A 327 -9.23 20.03 -23.97
C GLN A 327 -8.83 18.57 -24.22
N ALA A 328 -7.87 18.32 -25.11
CA ALA A 328 -7.35 16.98 -25.37
C ALA A 328 -6.69 16.36 -24.12
N ALA A 329 -5.96 17.15 -23.34
CA ALA A 329 -5.38 16.69 -22.07
C ALA A 329 -6.47 16.31 -21.06
N HIS A 330 -7.52 17.11 -20.96
CA HIS A 330 -8.67 16.82 -20.09
C HIS A 330 -9.38 15.52 -20.48
N GLU A 331 -9.70 15.35 -21.76
CA GLU A 331 -10.35 14.14 -22.28
C GLU A 331 -9.47 12.90 -22.07
N SER A 332 -8.18 12.99 -22.40
CA SER A 332 -7.22 11.91 -22.21
C SER A 332 -7.05 11.53 -20.74
N TYR A 333 -7.03 12.51 -19.82
CA TYR A 333 -6.93 12.25 -18.38
C TYR A 333 -8.21 11.59 -17.83
N ALA A 334 -9.38 12.06 -18.26
CA ALA A 334 -10.69 11.49 -17.88
C ALA A 334 -10.85 10.04 -18.34
N GLN A 335 -10.37 9.72 -19.55
CA GLN A 335 -10.32 8.35 -20.08
C GLN A 335 -9.23 7.50 -19.43
N GLY A 336 -8.33 8.11 -18.68
CA GLY A 336 -7.22 7.44 -18.03
C GLY A 336 -6.08 7.02 -18.97
N VAL A 337 -6.00 7.64 -20.14
CA VAL A 337 -4.86 7.49 -21.05
C VAL A 337 -3.69 8.34 -20.55
N CYS A 338 -3.96 9.60 -20.22
CA CYS A 338 -3.03 10.50 -19.52
C CYS A 338 -3.12 10.33 -18.00
N ARG A 339 -1.97 10.27 -17.33
CA ARG A 339 -1.81 10.13 -15.88
C ARG A 339 -0.85 11.18 -15.34
N ASP A 340 -0.78 11.26 -14.01
CA ASP A 340 0.01 12.25 -13.27
C ASP A 340 1.49 12.25 -13.68
N GLU A 341 2.03 11.08 -14.01
CA GLU A 341 3.40 10.94 -14.48
C GLU A 341 3.61 11.59 -15.84
N ASP A 342 2.63 11.53 -16.75
CA ASP A 342 2.72 12.24 -18.03
C ASP A 342 2.74 13.75 -17.80
N LEU A 343 1.96 14.27 -16.85
CA LEU A 343 1.97 15.70 -16.50
C LEU A 343 3.34 16.17 -15.97
N LEU A 344 4.10 15.26 -15.36
CA LEU A 344 5.42 15.55 -14.79
C LEU A 344 6.56 15.34 -15.82
N PHE A 345 6.46 14.31 -16.66
CA PHE A 345 7.57 13.81 -17.48
C PHE A 345 7.40 13.98 -18.98
N ASP A 346 6.20 14.29 -19.49
CA ASP A 346 6.03 14.69 -20.89
C ASP A 346 6.50 16.15 -21.03
N PRO A 347 7.53 16.45 -21.84
CA PRO A 347 8.03 17.82 -22.02
C PRO A 347 6.95 18.78 -22.55
N GLY A 348 6.06 18.31 -23.42
CA GLY A 348 4.94 19.07 -23.97
C GLY A 348 3.92 19.42 -22.89
N LEU A 349 3.45 18.44 -22.11
CA LEU A 349 2.50 18.69 -21.02
C LEU A 349 3.12 19.53 -19.90
N ARG A 350 4.41 19.36 -19.61
CA ARG A 350 5.13 20.20 -18.65
C ARG A 350 5.22 21.65 -19.11
N ARG A 351 5.37 21.90 -20.42
CA ARG A 351 5.30 23.25 -21.01
C ARG A 351 3.89 23.82 -20.96
N LEU A 352 2.88 23.02 -21.32
CA LEU A 352 1.47 23.41 -21.24
C LEU A 352 1.10 23.82 -19.80
N GLY A 353 1.52 23.05 -18.80
CA GLY A 353 1.31 23.34 -17.37
C GLY A 353 2.00 24.60 -16.84
N ARG A 354 2.94 25.20 -17.58
CA ARG A 354 3.54 26.51 -17.22
C ARG A 354 2.67 27.69 -17.66
N VAL A 355 1.83 27.50 -18.68
CA VAL A 355 0.99 28.55 -19.27
C VAL A 355 -0.50 28.36 -18.99
N ARG A 356 -0.91 27.15 -18.61
CA ARG A 356 -2.27 26.77 -18.25
C ARG A 356 -2.26 25.99 -16.94
N ASP A 357 -3.26 26.24 -16.10
CA ASP A 357 -3.44 25.48 -14.87
C ASP A 357 -4.01 24.09 -15.17
N LEU A 358 -3.13 23.08 -15.17
CA LEU A 358 -3.49 21.68 -15.36
C LEU A 358 -3.78 20.95 -14.04
N THR A 359 -3.66 21.62 -12.89
CA THR A 359 -3.90 20.99 -11.58
C THR A 359 -5.37 20.54 -11.43
N ASN A 360 -6.30 21.19 -12.14
CA ASN A 360 -7.71 20.77 -12.19
C ASN A 360 -7.92 19.39 -12.79
N LEU A 361 -6.97 18.87 -13.59
CA LEU A 361 -7.05 17.50 -14.11
C LEU A 361 -7.05 16.47 -12.97
N LEU A 362 -6.30 16.72 -11.90
CA LEU A 362 -6.26 15.86 -10.71
C LEU A 362 -7.59 15.81 -9.95
N ARG A 363 -8.52 16.72 -10.27
CA ARG A 363 -9.85 16.79 -9.64
C ARG A 363 -10.92 16.06 -10.45
N ILE A 364 -10.53 15.39 -11.53
CA ILE A 364 -11.42 14.55 -12.34
C ILE A 364 -11.60 13.20 -11.64
N ARG A 365 -12.85 12.90 -11.25
CA ARG A 365 -13.23 11.59 -10.72
C ARG A 365 -13.16 10.52 -11.81
N ARG A 366 -12.62 9.34 -11.47
CA ARG A 366 -12.48 8.17 -12.33
C ARG A 366 -12.80 6.87 -11.58
N GLU A 367 -13.88 6.22 -11.96
CA GLU A 367 -14.19 4.84 -11.53
C GLU A 367 -13.14 3.84 -12.02
N PHE A 368 -13.10 2.63 -11.45
CA PHE A 368 -12.05 1.63 -11.66
C PHE A 368 -11.70 1.32 -13.11
#